data_AF-A0A960Z8W2-F1
#
_entry.id   AF-A0A960Z8W2-F1
#
_cell.length_a   1.000
_cell.length_b   1.000
_cell.length_c   1.000
_cell.angle_alpha   90.00
_cell.angle_beta   90.00
_cell.angle_gamma   90.00
#
_symmetry.space_group_name_H-M   'P 1'
#
loop_
_entity.id
_entity.type
_entity.pdbx_description
1 polymer ?
#
loop_
_entity_poly.entity_id
_entity_poly.type
_entity_poly.pdbx_seq_one_letter_code
_entity_poly.pdbx_strand_id
1 'polypeptide(L)'
;MSKINIIELNSNNFSLYKQPITELYKNVFHNWLAENPEDDKKIERKFERYISYKASSFFLLFEGETLIGYCGGFSANAKFITTKNKVVWNELSAFLDLKKTFYIVGLGTLAPYRRRGYAKQLLEKIISQNKEIFPFFLIKTFDTNTEALNLYQNHFHFKRNFVSQGKTSKGIFLTLDKSIKKVKFIDLLPIVVKESGDDLVEISKIDPSIKVGKEKFDTPNLKVRKDVALKLKSINKKLMSESYNRYCLNITSAYQDVHSQKKNFVMYRDKLAQKRIESENLYDFIEQIHQYVSVPSVAGYPTGGAIDLTIFDNDTENFLNMGSCIYEFSSSKASWFAESLNNKQRKNRQLLFELMVSENFAPFWKCWWRYSYGDKSWAKYYDKENAIYDHI
;
A
#
# COMPACT_ATOMS: atom_id res chain seq x y z
N MET A 1 24.12 2.79 -20.58
CA MET A 1 23.79 3.22 -19.19
C MET A 1 24.54 2.33 -18.23
N SER A 2 25.22 2.89 -17.23
CA SER A 2 25.90 2.11 -16.19
C SER A 2 24.90 1.24 -15.44
N LYS A 3 25.26 -0.01 -15.14
CA LYS A 3 24.38 -0.97 -14.45
C LYS A 3 24.16 -0.52 -13.01
N ILE A 4 22.88 -0.43 -12.62
CA ILE A 4 22.48 -0.15 -11.22
C ILE A 4 22.37 -1.47 -10.46
N ASN A 5 22.87 -1.48 -9.23
CA ASN A 5 22.78 -2.64 -8.33
C ASN A 5 22.38 -2.22 -6.92
N ILE A 6 21.50 -2.98 -6.27
CA ILE A 6 21.12 -2.78 -4.86
C ILE A 6 21.58 -3.99 -4.06
N ILE A 7 22.39 -3.74 -3.03
CA ILE A 7 22.92 -4.76 -2.12
C ILE A 7 22.28 -4.58 -0.75
N GLU A 8 21.82 -5.68 -0.15
CA GLU A 8 21.38 -5.67 1.24
C GLU A 8 22.60 -5.77 2.17
N LEU A 9 22.71 -4.82 3.09
CA LEU A 9 23.76 -4.74 4.10
C LEU A 9 23.27 -5.37 5.41
N ASN A 10 24.06 -6.27 5.96
CA ASN A 10 23.80 -6.97 7.21
C ASN A 10 25.13 -7.24 7.95
N SER A 11 25.05 -7.81 9.15
CA SER A 11 26.24 -8.06 9.98
C SER A 11 27.30 -8.94 9.30
N ASN A 12 26.92 -9.81 8.36
CA ASN A 12 27.85 -10.73 7.71
C ASN A 12 28.70 -10.06 6.62
N ASN A 13 28.17 -9.02 5.96
CA ASN A 13 28.87 -8.33 4.89
C ASN A 13 29.28 -6.89 5.23
N PHE A 14 28.93 -6.38 6.41
CA PHE A 14 29.22 -5.01 6.81
C PHE A 14 30.70 -4.65 6.76
N SER A 15 31.59 -5.57 7.14
CA SER A 15 33.04 -5.37 7.10
C SER A 15 33.56 -4.96 5.72
N LEU A 16 32.93 -5.45 4.64
CA LEU A 16 33.28 -5.13 3.26
C LEU A 16 32.93 -3.68 2.87
N TYR A 17 31.97 -3.07 3.57
CA TYR A 17 31.39 -1.79 3.19
C TYR A 17 31.61 -0.69 4.24
N LYS A 18 32.33 -0.96 5.34
CA LYS A 18 32.58 0.02 6.42
C LYS A 18 33.11 1.34 5.88
N GLN A 19 34.24 1.29 5.16
CA GLN A 19 34.87 2.49 4.61
C GLN A 19 34.00 3.17 3.54
N PRO A 20 33.49 2.47 2.49
CA PRO A 20 32.62 3.10 1.50
C PRO A 20 31.39 3.81 2.09
N ILE A 21 30.75 3.19 3.09
CA ILE A 21 29.58 3.79 3.76
C ILE A 21 29.98 5.04 4.55
N THR A 22 31.11 5.00 5.25
CA THR A 22 31.62 6.15 5.99
C THR A 22 31.93 7.32 5.07
N GLU A 23 32.59 7.07 3.94
CA GLU A 23 32.86 8.08 2.91
C GLU A 23 31.56 8.64 2.31
N LEU A 24 30.63 7.76 1.93
CA LEU A 24 29.31 8.18 1.43
C LEU A 24 28.57 9.04 2.46
N TYR A 25 28.54 8.63 3.72
CA TYR A 25 27.88 9.37 4.79
C TYR A 25 28.47 10.77 4.95
N LYS A 26 29.81 10.89 4.98
CA LYS A 26 30.49 12.19 5.05
C LYS A 26 30.11 13.09 3.87
N ASN A 27 30.08 12.54 2.66
CA ASN A 27 29.70 13.30 1.46
C ASN A 27 28.22 13.74 1.47
N VAL A 28 27.31 12.87 1.89
CA VAL A 28 25.87 13.18 1.94
C VAL A 28 25.58 14.23 3.02
N PHE A 29 26.26 14.17 4.16
CA PHE A 29 26.00 15.02 5.33
C PHE A 29 27.08 16.06 5.62
N HIS A 30 27.94 16.40 4.64
CA HIS A 30 29.09 17.30 4.83
C HIS A 30 28.72 18.62 5.55
N ASN A 31 27.63 19.27 5.14
CA ASN A 31 27.15 20.51 5.79
C ASN A 31 26.77 20.31 7.25
N TRP A 32 26.09 19.20 7.58
CA TRP A 32 25.69 18.90 8.95
C TRP A 32 26.90 18.53 9.83
N LEU A 33 27.86 17.79 9.27
CA LEU A 33 29.09 17.39 9.93
C LEU A 33 30.05 18.55 10.19
N ALA A 34 29.98 19.62 9.38
CA ALA A 34 30.73 20.85 9.65
C ALA A 34 30.32 21.50 10.99
N GLU A 35 29.03 21.42 11.35
CA GLU A 35 28.51 21.91 12.63
C GLU A 35 28.51 20.83 13.74
N ASN A 36 28.54 19.55 13.35
CA ASN A 36 28.43 18.40 14.27
C ASN A 36 29.48 17.34 13.94
N PRO A 37 30.77 17.56 14.27
CA PRO A 37 31.84 16.65 13.87
C PRO A 37 31.64 15.22 14.40
N GLU A 38 31.80 14.23 13.53
CA GLU A 38 31.84 12.81 13.87
C GLU A 38 33.07 12.16 13.24
N ASP A 39 33.81 11.37 14.02
CA ASP A 39 34.90 10.55 13.50
C ASP A 39 34.38 9.28 12.80
N ASP A 40 35.24 8.67 12.00
CA ASP A 40 34.94 7.47 11.21
C ASP A 40 34.48 6.32 12.09
N LYS A 41 35.12 6.13 13.26
CA LYS A 41 34.74 5.07 14.22
C LYS A 41 33.33 5.27 14.77
N LYS A 42 32.90 6.51 14.99
CA LYS A 42 31.56 6.85 15.47
C LYS A 42 30.51 6.61 14.38
N ILE A 43 30.84 6.95 13.12
CA ILE A 43 29.99 6.65 11.96
C ILE A 43 29.86 5.13 11.78
N GLU A 44 30.96 4.39 11.78
CA GLU A 44 30.97 2.93 11.65
C GLU A 44 30.12 2.25 12.73
N ARG A 45 30.35 2.60 14.01
CA ARG A 45 29.55 2.07 15.13
C ARG A 45 28.07 2.39 15.00
N LYS A 46 27.73 3.55 14.42
CA LYS A 46 26.33 3.94 14.18
C LYS A 46 25.67 3.00 13.17
N PHE A 47 26.32 2.71 12.05
CA PHE A 47 25.80 1.77 11.04
C PHE A 47 25.80 0.33 11.55
N GLU A 48 26.84 -0.10 12.26
CA GLU A 48 26.92 -1.42 12.90
C GLU A 48 25.73 -1.65 13.85
N ARG A 49 25.39 -0.62 14.63
CA ARG A 49 24.21 -0.66 15.50
C ARG A 49 22.90 -0.71 14.72
N TYR A 50 22.81 -0.01 13.58
CA TYR A 50 21.60 -0.02 12.76
C TYR A 50 21.28 -1.39 12.20
N ILE A 51 22.29 -2.10 11.69
CA ILE A 51 22.14 -3.44 11.13
C ILE A 51 22.03 -4.53 12.20
N SER A 52 22.33 -4.22 13.47
CA SER A 52 22.16 -5.14 14.60
C SER A 52 20.77 -5.05 15.24
N TYR A 53 19.93 -4.09 14.85
CA TYR A 53 18.60 -3.94 15.44
C TYR A 53 17.62 -5.04 14.97
N LYS A 54 16.61 -5.30 15.81
CA LYS A 54 15.55 -6.24 15.47
C LYS A 54 14.81 -5.78 14.20
N ALA A 55 14.66 -6.71 13.27
CA ALA A 55 13.99 -6.48 11.99
C ALA A 55 14.56 -5.24 11.27
N SER A 56 15.89 -5.13 11.22
CA SER A 56 16.58 -4.13 10.42
C SER A 56 16.58 -4.51 8.94
N SER A 57 16.50 -3.51 8.08
CA SER A 57 16.82 -3.64 6.65
C SER A 57 17.65 -2.45 6.22
N PHE A 58 18.72 -2.71 5.50
CA PHE A 58 19.63 -1.67 5.05
C PHE A 58 20.10 -2.00 3.63
N PHE A 59 20.00 -1.02 2.73
CA PHE A 59 20.25 -1.19 1.32
C PHE A 59 21.29 -0.19 0.85
N LEU A 60 22.25 -0.67 0.07
CA LEU A 60 23.27 0.11 -0.61
C LEU A 60 22.96 0.14 -2.10
N LEU A 61 23.07 1.30 -2.73
CA LEU A 61 22.85 1.49 -4.16
C LEU A 61 24.17 1.81 -4.85
N PHE A 62 24.49 1.02 -5.87
CA PHE A 62 25.69 1.17 -6.69
C PHE A 62 25.33 1.53 -8.13
N GLU A 63 26.16 2.38 -8.74
CA GLU A 63 26.24 2.58 -10.19
C GLU A 63 27.62 2.09 -10.64
N GLY A 64 27.67 0.96 -11.35
CA GLY A 64 28.92 0.23 -11.53
C GLY A 64 29.51 -0.20 -10.19
N GLU A 65 30.74 0.23 -9.89
CA GLU A 65 31.43 -0.04 -8.63
C GLU A 65 31.28 1.10 -7.60
N THR A 66 30.68 2.23 -8.00
CA THR A 66 30.55 3.41 -7.13
C THR A 66 29.33 3.31 -6.24
N LEU A 67 29.53 3.39 -4.92
CA LEU A 67 28.45 3.48 -3.94
C LEU A 67 27.86 4.90 -3.96
N ILE A 68 26.63 5.03 -4.46
CA ILE A 68 25.99 6.33 -4.73
C ILE A 68 24.84 6.67 -3.77
N GLY A 69 24.37 5.70 -3.00
CA GLY A 69 23.30 5.93 -2.05
C GLY A 69 23.08 4.78 -1.07
N TYR A 70 22.31 5.07 -0.04
CA TYR A 70 21.85 4.07 0.91
C TYR A 70 20.47 4.43 1.45
N CYS A 71 19.74 3.42 1.92
CA CYS A 71 18.52 3.59 2.69
C CYS A 71 18.41 2.49 3.73
N GLY A 72 18.03 2.85 4.95
CA GLY A 72 17.96 1.87 6.02
C GLY A 72 17.01 2.24 7.13
N GLY A 73 16.63 1.22 7.88
CA GLY A 73 15.66 1.31 8.95
C GLY A 73 15.55 0.01 9.74
N PHE A 74 14.67 0.04 10.72
CA PHE A 74 14.40 -1.09 11.62
C PHE A 74 13.04 -0.93 12.31
N SER A 75 12.60 -1.95 13.04
CA SER A 75 11.39 -1.86 13.86
C SER A 75 11.49 -0.69 14.85
N ALA A 76 10.48 0.18 14.89
CA ALA A 76 10.39 1.28 15.85
C ALA A 76 10.25 0.79 17.31
N ASN A 77 9.89 -0.48 17.50
CA ASN A 77 9.85 -1.15 18.80
C ASN A 77 11.21 -1.74 19.22
N ALA A 78 12.26 -1.62 18.40
CA ALA A 78 13.62 -1.74 18.94
C ALA A 78 13.76 -0.73 20.10
N LYS A 79 14.59 -1.03 21.12
CA LYS A 79 14.72 -0.24 22.37
C LYS A 79 15.14 1.23 22.11
N PHE A 80 14.24 2.05 21.58
CA PHE A 80 14.43 3.46 21.19
C PHE A 80 14.09 4.44 22.30
N ILE A 81 13.45 3.94 23.37
CA ILE A 81 13.32 4.65 24.64
C ILE A 81 14.71 4.71 25.31
N THR A 82 15.62 5.42 24.67
CA THR A 82 16.79 5.98 25.33
C THR A 82 16.33 7.26 26.04
N THR A 83 16.90 7.56 27.19
CA THR A 83 16.55 8.75 27.99
C THR A 83 16.62 10.05 27.20
N LYS A 84 17.45 10.12 26.15
CA LYS A 84 17.65 11.32 25.31
C LYS A 84 16.49 11.66 24.35
N ASN A 85 15.59 10.72 24.01
CA ASN A 85 14.48 10.98 23.08
C ASN A 85 13.13 10.44 23.58
N LYS A 86 13.04 10.10 24.87
CA LYS A 86 11.84 9.46 25.46
C LYS A 86 10.57 10.26 25.23
N VAL A 87 10.62 11.59 25.32
CA VAL A 87 9.43 12.44 25.14
C VAL A 87 8.89 12.35 23.71
N VAL A 88 9.75 12.50 22.70
CA VAL A 88 9.36 12.39 21.28
C VAL A 88 8.74 11.02 20.97
N TRP A 89 9.33 9.94 21.46
CA TRP A 89 8.80 8.60 21.24
C TRP A 89 7.49 8.34 21.99
N ASN A 90 7.31 8.92 23.18
CA ASN A 90 6.04 8.88 23.90
C ASN A 90 4.93 9.61 23.14
N GLU A 91 5.22 10.80 22.61
CA GLU A 91 4.27 11.55 21.79
C GLU A 91 3.91 10.80 20.50
N LEU A 92 4.89 10.21 19.81
CA LEU A 92 4.63 9.34 18.66
C LEU A 92 3.75 8.14 19.04
N SER A 93 3.98 7.52 20.19
CA SER A 93 3.20 6.36 20.65
C SER A 93 1.73 6.69 20.95
N ALA A 94 1.38 7.97 21.13
CA ALA A 94 0.00 8.39 21.35
C ALA A 94 -0.89 8.24 20.12
N PHE A 95 -0.31 8.21 18.91
CA PHE A 95 -1.06 8.12 17.65
C PHE A 95 -0.51 7.08 16.66
N LEU A 96 0.58 6.38 17.02
CA LEU A 96 1.22 5.39 16.17
C LEU A 96 1.52 4.10 16.96
N ASP A 97 1.09 2.95 16.41
CA ASP A 97 1.46 1.65 16.97
C ASP A 97 2.93 1.34 16.63
N LEU A 98 3.83 1.69 17.56
CA LEU A 98 5.28 1.51 17.39
C LEU A 98 5.68 0.04 17.19
N LYS A 99 4.90 -0.93 17.67
CA LYS A 99 5.17 -2.37 17.46
C LYS A 99 4.97 -2.78 16.00
N LYS A 100 4.09 -2.08 15.29
CA LYS A 100 3.76 -2.28 13.87
C LYS A 100 4.40 -1.24 12.95
N THR A 101 5.35 -0.45 13.46
CA THR A 101 6.00 0.62 12.72
C THR A 101 7.43 0.27 12.35
N PHE A 102 7.80 0.50 11.10
CA PHE A 102 9.17 0.50 10.61
C PHE A 102 9.70 1.93 10.57
N TYR A 103 10.78 2.22 11.31
CA TYR A 103 11.41 3.53 11.31
C TYR A 103 12.56 3.57 10.28
N ILE A 104 12.37 4.37 9.23
CA ILE A 104 13.39 4.65 8.22
C ILE A 104 14.31 5.72 8.80
N VAL A 105 15.55 5.32 9.11
CA VAL A 105 16.50 6.14 9.86
C VAL A 105 17.47 6.90 8.98
N GLY A 106 17.55 6.53 7.71
CA GLY A 106 18.39 7.22 6.76
C GLY A 106 17.99 6.92 5.33
N LEU A 107 18.01 7.98 4.52
CA LEU A 107 17.99 7.93 3.07
C LEU A 107 19.05 8.93 2.61
N GLY A 108 20.16 8.41 2.09
CA GLY A 108 21.29 9.22 1.62
C GLY A 108 21.54 8.94 0.15
N THR A 109 21.63 9.99 -0.66
CA THR A 109 22.11 9.89 -2.04
C THR A 109 23.07 11.04 -2.32
N LEU A 110 24.13 10.75 -3.06
CA LEU A 110 25.10 11.75 -3.50
C LEU A 110 24.41 12.87 -4.30
N ALA A 111 24.84 14.11 -4.10
CA ALA A 111 24.19 15.29 -4.70
C ALA A 111 24.03 15.22 -6.23
N PRO A 112 25.04 14.77 -7.03
CA PRO A 112 24.92 14.65 -8.49
C PRO A 112 23.82 13.67 -8.95
N TYR A 113 23.38 12.79 -8.05
CA TYR A 113 22.53 11.64 -8.34
C TYR A 113 21.09 11.79 -7.83
N ARG A 114 20.81 12.82 -7.02
CA ARG A 114 19.48 13.06 -6.42
C ARG A 114 18.38 13.20 -7.46
N ARG A 115 18.67 13.88 -8.58
CA ARG A 115 17.70 14.13 -9.66
C ARG A 115 17.45 12.92 -10.57
N ARG A 116 18.20 11.82 -10.43
CA ARG A 116 18.04 10.60 -11.24
C ARG A 116 17.02 9.61 -10.68
N GLY A 117 16.32 9.96 -9.59
CA GLY A 117 15.28 9.11 -9.00
C GLY A 117 15.80 7.98 -8.10
N TYR A 118 17.09 7.94 -7.78
CA TYR A 118 17.66 6.88 -6.96
C TYR A 118 17.20 6.89 -5.50
N ALA A 119 16.92 8.06 -4.93
CA ALA A 119 16.32 8.17 -3.60
C ALA A 119 14.92 7.54 -3.58
N LYS A 120 14.15 7.71 -4.66
CA LYS A 120 12.84 7.07 -4.86
C LYS A 120 13.00 5.55 -4.93
N GLN A 121 13.91 5.04 -5.75
CA GLN A 121 14.13 3.59 -5.88
C GLN A 121 14.53 2.92 -4.55
N LEU A 122 15.43 3.55 -3.78
CA LEU A 122 15.83 3.08 -2.46
C LEU A 122 14.66 3.09 -1.45
N LEU A 123 13.82 4.13 -1.50
CA LEU A 123 12.65 4.23 -0.62
C LEU A 123 11.55 3.21 -1.00
N GLU A 124 11.32 2.99 -2.29
CA GLU A 124 10.43 1.91 -2.80
C GLU A 124 10.94 0.54 -2.35
N LYS A 125 12.26 0.31 -2.43
CA LYS A 125 12.88 -0.95 -2.00
C LYS A 125 12.69 -1.20 -0.51
N ILE A 126 12.96 -0.21 0.35
CA ILE A 126 12.84 -0.42 1.80
C ILE A 126 11.39 -0.61 2.23
N ILE A 127 10.44 0.15 1.64
CA ILE A 127 9.01 0.01 1.93
C ILE A 127 8.51 -1.35 1.45
N SER A 128 8.82 -1.73 0.21
CA SER A 128 8.37 -3.00 -0.36
C SER A 128 8.89 -4.22 0.40
N GLN A 129 10.13 -4.17 0.90
CA GLN A 129 10.71 -5.26 1.71
C GLN A 129 10.01 -5.41 3.07
N ASN A 130 9.54 -4.32 3.66
CA ASN A 130 9.11 -4.30 5.06
C ASN A 130 7.60 -4.22 5.26
N LYS A 131 6.83 -3.83 4.24
CA LYS A 131 5.38 -3.55 4.37
C LYS A 131 4.53 -4.77 4.73
N GLU A 132 5.00 -5.98 4.46
CA GLU A 132 4.28 -7.21 4.85
C GLU A 132 4.29 -7.42 6.38
N ILE A 133 5.34 -6.93 7.05
CA ILE A 133 5.52 -7.03 8.50
C ILE A 133 5.03 -5.75 9.19
N PHE A 134 5.30 -4.60 8.58
CA PHE A 134 5.05 -3.28 9.14
C PHE A 134 4.05 -2.51 8.27
N PRO A 135 2.78 -2.38 8.68
CA PRO A 135 1.81 -1.55 7.98
C PRO A 135 2.10 -0.05 8.12
N PHE A 136 2.89 0.37 9.11
CA PHE A 136 3.24 1.78 9.30
C PHE A 136 4.72 2.03 9.05
N PHE A 137 5.02 3.14 8.42
CA PHE A 137 6.37 3.64 8.22
C PHE A 137 6.51 5.01 8.84
N LEU A 138 7.63 5.23 9.51
CA LEU A 138 7.99 6.49 10.12
C LEU A 138 9.29 6.97 9.50
N ILE A 139 9.37 8.26 9.18
CA ILE A 139 10.61 8.89 8.72
C ILE A 139 10.76 10.27 9.36
N LYS A 140 12.01 10.66 9.66
CA LYS A 140 12.34 11.99 10.18
C LYS A 140 13.09 12.78 9.13
N THR A 141 12.73 14.05 8.94
CA THR A 141 13.48 15.02 8.13
C THR A 141 13.43 16.41 8.75
N PHE A 142 14.05 17.40 8.13
CA PHE A 142 13.94 18.80 8.51
C PHE A 142 12.81 19.47 7.74
N ASP A 143 12.11 20.40 8.38
CA ASP A 143 11.08 21.25 7.76
C ASP A 143 11.64 22.11 6.60
N THR A 144 12.91 22.46 6.66
CA THR A 144 13.65 23.17 5.61
C THR A 144 14.08 22.30 4.43
N ASN A 145 14.01 20.97 4.54
CA ASN A 145 14.44 20.06 3.48
C ASN A 145 13.31 19.84 2.45
N THR A 146 13.08 20.84 1.60
CA THR A 146 12.00 20.87 0.61
C THR A 146 12.08 19.71 -0.40
N GLU A 147 13.26 19.30 -0.82
CA GLU A 147 13.45 18.15 -1.72
C GLU A 147 12.96 16.84 -1.07
N ALA A 148 13.37 16.57 0.16
CA ALA A 148 12.92 15.39 0.90
C ALA A 148 11.41 15.43 1.17
N LEU A 149 10.88 16.61 1.51
CA LEU A 149 9.44 16.78 1.73
C LEU A 149 8.62 16.54 0.47
N ASN A 150 9.06 17.05 -0.68
CA ASN A 150 8.43 16.80 -1.96
C ASN A 150 8.48 15.31 -2.33
N LEU A 151 9.60 14.63 -2.07
CA LEU A 151 9.69 13.19 -2.26
C LEU A 151 8.69 12.46 -1.35
N TYR A 152 8.78 12.65 -0.03
CA TYR A 152 7.98 11.88 0.93
C TYR A 152 6.48 12.17 0.82
N GLN A 153 6.08 13.44 0.71
CA GLN A 153 4.67 13.82 0.72
C GLN A 153 4.01 13.65 -0.65
N ASN A 154 4.66 14.12 -1.73
CA ASN A 154 3.99 14.15 -3.03
C ASN A 154 4.15 12.84 -3.80
N HIS A 155 5.27 12.13 -3.63
CA HIS A 155 5.47 10.85 -4.34
C HIS A 155 5.05 9.63 -3.51
N PHE A 156 5.17 9.70 -2.18
CA PHE A 156 4.88 8.55 -1.30
C PHE A 156 3.70 8.77 -0.34
N HIS A 157 3.13 9.98 -0.29
CA HIS A 157 1.98 10.33 0.56
C HIS A 157 2.23 10.16 2.07
N PHE A 158 3.47 10.37 2.51
CA PHE A 158 3.76 10.53 3.93
C PHE A 158 3.01 11.76 4.49
N LYS A 159 2.29 11.60 5.60
CA LYS A 159 1.58 12.65 6.32
C LYS A 159 2.47 13.24 7.40
N ARG A 160 2.50 14.58 7.52
CA ARG A 160 3.23 15.26 8.60
C ARG A 160 2.55 15.03 9.94
N ASN A 161 3.34 14.76 10.97
CA ASN A 161 2.88 14.77 12.35
C ASN A 161 3.68 15.80 13.15
N PHE A 162 2.97 16.62 13.92
CA PHE A 162 3.59 17.61 14.79
C PHE A 162 3.78 17.00 16.18
N VAL A 163 5.03 17.01 16.65
CA VAL A 163 5.44 16.57 17.98
C VAL A 163 5.81 17.83 18.77
N SER A 164 5.13 18.06 19.89
CA SER A 164 5.07 19.30 20.66
C SER A 164 6.42 19.75 21.26
N GLN A 165 7.31 18.84 21.64
CA GLN A 165 8.66 19.19 22.13
C GLN A 165 9.75 19.34 21.05
N GLY A 166 9.37 19.59 19.79
CA GLY A 166 10.31 19.87 18.68
C GLY A 166 10.81 21.32 18.56
N LYS A 167 10.58 22.19 19.55
CA LYS A 167 11.03 23.60 19.48
C LYS A 167 12.49 23.83 19.89
N THR A 168 13.20 22.82 20.37
CA THR A 168 14.67 22.89 20.52
C THR A 168 15.32 21.79 19.67
N SER A 169 15.74 22.17 18.45
CA SER A 169 16.41 21.40 17.38
C SER A 169 15.53 20.68 16.32
N LYS A 170 14.94 21.50 15.42
CA LYS A 170 14.68 21.31 13.97
C LYS A 170 14.51 19.85 13.49
N GLY A 171 13.30 19.31 13.48
CA GLY A 171 13.02 18.07 12.75
C GLY A 171 11.56 17.64 12.85
N ILE A 172 10.98 17.25 11.72
CA ILE A 172 9.60 16.80 11.59
C ILE A 172 9.55 15.30 11.33
N PHE A 173 8.53 14.65 11.90
CA PHE A 173 8.23 13.25 11.62
C PHE A 173 7.09 13.16 10.61
N LEU A 174 7.24 12.23 9.68
CA LEU A 174 6.17 11.89 8.76
C LEU A 174 5.84 10.40 8.88
N THR A 175 4.56 10.09 8.80
CA THR A 175 4.05 8.72 8.82
C THR A 175 3.47 8.34 7.47
N LEU A 176 3.66 7.10 7.10
CA LEU A 176 3.03 6.48 5.95
C LEU A 176 2.30 5.24 6.44
N ASP A 177 0.98 5.29 6.30
CA ASP A 177 0.09 4.18 6.59
C ASP A 177 -0.13 3.38 5.31
N LYS A 178 0.36 2.14 5.30
CA LYS A 178 0.14 1.12 4.27
C LYS A 178 -0.87 0.07 4.71
N SER A 179 -1.53 0.26 5.86
CA SER A 179 -2.62 -0.60 6.28
C SER A 179 -3.80 -0.48 5.33
N ILE A 180 -4.49 -1.60 5.15
CA ILE A 180 -5.78 -1.60 4.48
C ILE A 180 -6.81 -1.17 5.52
N LYS A 181 -7.42 0.00 5.32
CA LYS A 181 -8.49 0.49 6.21
C LYS A 181 -9.65 -0.51 6.25
N LYS A 182 -10.13 -0.83 7.45
CA LYS A 182 -11.36 -1.61 7.65
C LYS A 182 -12.57 -0.68 7.58
N VAL A 183 -12.97 -0.32 6.37
CA VAL A 183 -14.22 0.43 6.15
C VAL A 183 -15.41 -0.47 6.49
N LYS A 184 -16.26 -0.04 7.42
CA LYS A 184 -17.48 -0.74 7.84
C LYS A 184 -18.70 -0.14 7.17
N PHE A 185 -19.80 -0.88 7.15
CA PHE A 185 -21.12 -0.42 6.68
C PHE A 185 -21.52 0.92 7.30
N ILE A 186 -21.38 1.07 8.62
CA ILE A 186 -21.82 2.27 9.33
C ILE A 186 -21.05 3.52 8.89
N ASP A 187 -19.79 3.36 8.48
CA ASP A 187 -18.96 4.46 7.99
C ASP A 187 -19.45 5.04 6.66
N LEU A 188 -20.26 4.28 5.91
CA LEU A 188 -20.73 4.64 4.57
C LEU A 188 -22.03 5.45 4.62
N LEU A 189 -22.81 5.33 5.68
CA LEU A 189 -24.11 6.02 5.80
C LEU A 189 -24.01 7.55 5.68
N PRO A 190 -23.07 8.25 6.35
CA PRO A 190 -23.00 9.71 6.29
C PRO A 190 -22.37 10.25 4.99
N ILE A 191 -21.84 9.38 4.11
CA ILE A 191 -21.17 9.81 2.89
C ILE A 191 -22.21 10.36 1.90
N VAL A 192 -22.05 11.64 1.55
CA VAL A 192 -22.81 12.34 0.52
C VAL A 192 -22.29 11.97 -0.86
N VAL A 193 -23.19 11.82 -1.82
CA VAL A 193 -22.86 11.56 -3.22
C VAL A 193 -23.09 12.85 -4.02
N LYS A 194 -22.08 13.26 -4.80
CA LYS A 194 -22.16 14.31 -5.82
C LYS A 194 -21.91 13.65 -7.16
N GLU A 195 -22.98 13.12 -7.77
CA GLU A 195 -22.90 12.36 -9.02
C GLU A 195 -22.17 13.15 -10.12
N SER A 196 -21.18 12.50 -10.72
CA SER A 196 -20.32 13.03 -11.77
C SER A 196 -20.96 13.05 -13.17
N GLY A 197 -21.96 12.19 -13.41
CA GLY A 197 -22.55 11.97 -14.73
C GLY A 197 -21.71 11.06 -15.63
N ASP A 198 -20.74 10.32 -15.09
CA ASP A 198 -19.86 9.47 -15.89
C ASP A 198 -20.60 8.25 -16.49
N ASP A 199 -20.38 8.04 -17.79
CA ASP A 199 -21.10 7.04 -18.58
C ASP A 199 -20.79 5.61 -18.13
N LEU A 200 -21.78 4.73 -18.24
CA LEU A 200 -21.58 3.29 -18.05
C LEU A 200 -21.16 2.64 -19.37
N VAL A 201 -19.93 2.13 -19.45
CA VAL A 201 -19.32 1.57 -20.67
C VAL A 201 -18.90 0.11 -20.48
N GLU A 202 -18.86 -0.65 -21.58
CA GLU A 202 -18.34 -2.02 -21.57
C GLU A 202 -16.81 -2.03 -21.54
N ILE A 203 -16.24 -2.82 -20.62
CA ILE A 203 -14.78 -2.88 -20.41
C ILE A 203 -14.05 -3.32 -21.68
N SER A 204 -14.55 -4.36 -22.35
CA SER A 204 -13.95 -4.94 -23.56
C SER A 204 -13.91 -3.97 -24.74
N LYS A 205 -14.79 -2.96 -24.79
CA LYS A 205 -14.77 -1.90 -25.81
C LYS A 205 -13.67 -0.86 -25.56
N ILE A 206 -13.23 -0.69 -24.30
CA ILE A 206 -12.19 0.28 -23.92
C ILE A 206 -10.78 -0.33 -24.01
N ASP A 207 -10.64 -1.58 -23.55
CA ASP A 207 -9.41 -2.36 -23.65
C ASP A 207 -9.74 -3.86 -23.85
N PRO A 208 -9.70 -4.36 -25.10
CA PRO A 208 -9.95 -5.77 -25.42
C PRO A 208 -8.90 -6.75 -24.84
N SER A 209 -7.75 -6.26 -24.38
CA SER A 209 -6.72 -7.12 -23.79
C SER A 209 -6.98 -7.47 -22.33
N ILE A 210 -7.96 -6.80 -21.69
CA ILE A 210 -8.49 -7.18 -20.38
C ILE A 210 -9.42 -8.39 -20.56
N LYS A 211 -9.14 -9.47 -19.84
CA LYS A 211 -10.03 -10.63 -19.83
C LYS A 211 -11.26 -10.36 -18.96
N VAL A 212 -12.38 -10.95 -19.34
CA VAL A 212 -13.62 -10.92 -18.58
C VAL A 212 -14.12 -12.34 -18.40
N GLY A 213 -14.45 -12.74 -17.18
CA GLY A 213 -14.91 -14.11 -16.93
C GLY A 213 -14.61 -14.66 -15.55
N LYS A 214 -15.46 -15.60 -15.11
CA LYS A 214 -15.23 -16.43 -13.93
C LYS A 214 -14.57 -17.72 -14.42
N GLU A 215 -13.24 -17.78 -14.36
CA GLU A 215 -12.43 -18.90 -14.86
C GLU A 215 -12.32 -18.94 -16.40
N LYS A 216 -12.58 -20.08 -17.03
CA LYS A 216 -12.55 -20.25 -18.50
C LYS A 216 -13.83 -19.79 -19.19
N PHE A 217 -14.82 -19.31 -18.43
CA PHE A 217 -16.10 -18.87 -18.95
C PHE A 217 -16.12 -17.36 -19.12
N ASP A 218 -16.24 -16.93 -20.38
CA ASP A 218 -16.42 -15.53 -20.73
C ASP A 218 -17.74 -15.00 -20.15
N THR A 219 -17.67 -13.86 -19.48
CA THR A 219 -18.85 -13.09 -19.07
C THR A 219 -18.89 -11.82 -19.91
N PRO A 220 -19.43 -11.89 -21.14
CA PRO A 220 -19.45 -10.75 -22.02
C PRO A 220 -20.30 -9.63 -21.41
N ASN A 221 -19.98 -8.38 -21.80
CA ASN A 221 -20.74 -7.17 -21.44
C ASN A 221 -20.63 -6.72 -19.97
N LEU A 222 -19.51 -7.00 -19.29
CA LEU A 222 -19.22 -6.32 -18.03
C LEU A 222 -19.07 -4.82 -18.25
N LYS A 223 -19.88 -4.04 -17.51
CA LYS A 223 -19.89 -2.58 -17.58
C LYS A 223 -19.40 -1.93 -16.30
N VAL A 224 -18.74 -0.80 -16.44
CA VAL A 224 -18.26 0.08 -15.36
C VAL A 224 -18.36 1.53 -15.81
N ARG A 225 -18.21 2.47 -14.87
CA ARG A 225 -18.03 3.89 -15.21
C ARG A 225 -16.85 4.09 -16.17
N LYS A 226 -16.94 5.02 -17.11
CA LYS A 226 -15.93 5.24 -18.15
C LYS A 226 -14.55 5.55 -17.57
N ASP A 227 -14.48 6.36 -16.51
CA ASP A 227 -13.20 6.64 -15.83
C ASP A 227 -12.64 5.37 -15.15
N VAL A 228 -13.50 4.50 -14.62
CA VAL A 228 -13.10 3.19 -14.09
C VAL A 228 -12.49 2.32 -15.21
N ALA A 229 -13.12 2.27 -16.39
CA ALA A 229 -12.58 1.51 -17.52
C ALA A 229 -11.23 2.06 -18.01
N LEU A 230 -11.07 3.38 -18.07
CA LEU A 230 -9.80 4.02 -18.46
C LEU A 230 -8.68 3.74 -17.46
N LYS A 231 -8.99 3.72 -16.15
CA LYS A 231 -8.02 3.33 -15.11
C LYS A 231 -7.63 1.87 -15.23
N LEU A 232 -8.60 0.97 -15.44
CA LEU A 232 -8.32 -0.45 -15.67
C LEU A 232 -7.41 -0.66 -16.87
N LYS A 233 -7.62 0.09 -17.96
CA LYS A 233 -6.72 0.11 -19.13
C LYS A 233 -5.29 0.57 -18.76
N SER A 234 -5.16 1.63 -17.98
CA SER A 234 -3.85 2.10 -17.47
C SER A 234 -3.13 1.00 -16.68
N ILE A 235 -3.86 0.33 -15.77
CA ILE A 235 -3.35 -0.77 -14.95
C ILE A 235 -2.92 -1.95 -15.84
N ASN A 236 -3.78 -2.36 -16.76
CA ASN A 236 -3.51 -3.50 -17.63
C ASN A 236 -2.30 -3.23 -18.53
N LYS A 237 -2.16 -2.01 -19.06
CA LYS A 237 -0.96 -1.59 -19.79
C LYS A 237 0.31 -1.64 -18.94
N LYS A 238 0.26 -1.21 -17.67
CA LYS A 238 1.39 -1.33 -16.73
C LYS A 238 1.74 -2.80 -16.49
N LEU A 239 0.73 -3.64 -16.31
CA LEU A 239 0.88 -5.08 -16.09
C LEU A 239 1.43 -5.80 -17.33
N MET A 240 1.15 -5.32 -18.54
CA MET A 240 1.68 -5.90 -19.79
C MET A 240 3.04 -5.32 -20.22
N SER A 241 3.64 -4.41 -19.43
CA SER A 241 4.98 -3.88 -19.72
C SER A 241 6.06 -4.97 -19.63
N GLU A 242 7.27 -4.72 -20.16
CA GLU A 242 8.33 -5.74 -20.34
C GLU A 242 8.62 -6.62 -19.11
N SER A 243 8.48 -6.07 -17.89
CA SER A 243 8.72 -6.83 -16.66
C SER A 243 7.67 -7.90 -16.35
N TYR A 244 6.49 -7.83 -16.98
CA TYR A 244 5.30 -8.62 -16.67
C TYR A 244 4.48 -8.99 -17.92
N ASN A 245 5.08 -8.94 -19.11
CA ASN A 245 4.39 -9.05 -20.41
C ASN A 245 3.49 -10.28 -20.61
N ARG A 246 3.65 -11.33 -19.79
CA ARG A 246 2.76 -12.51 -19.74
C ARG A 246 1.45 -12.30 -18.97
N TYR A 247 1.31 -11.24 -18.19
CA TYR A 247 0.15 -11.00 -17.32
C TYR A 247 -0.85 -10.03 -17.92
N CYS A 248 -2.14 -10.25 -17.65
CA CYS A 248 -3.20 -9.27 -17.90
C CYS A 248 -4.26 -9.32 -16.79
N LEU A 249 -5.09 -8.26 -16.69
CA LEU A 249 -6.21 -8.24 -15.76
C LEU A 249 -7.32 -9.19 -16.22
N ASN A 250 -8.00 -9.80 -15.24
CA ASN A 250 -9.22 -10.56 -15.46
C ASN A 250 -10.34 -10.06 -14.52
N ILE A 251 -11.39 -9.47 -15.09
CA ILE A 251 -12.55 -8.96 -14.35
C ILE A 251 -13.63 -10.04 -14.29
N THR A 252 -14.11 -10.34 -13.09
CA THR A 252 -15.09 -11.42 -12.84
C THR A 252 -16.51 -10.92 -12.53
N SER A 253 -16.62 -9.67 -12.06
CA SER A 253 -17.88 -8.99 -11.76
C SER A 253 -17.66 -7.48 -11.76
N ALA A 254 -18.69 -6.75 -12.17
CA ALA A 254 -18.72 -5.29 -12.30
C ALA A 254 -20.15 -4.81 -12.04
N TYR A 255 -20.65 -3.80 -12.77
CA TYR A 255 -22.01 -3.26 -12.59
C TYR A 255 -23.07 -4.35 -12.43
N GLN A 256 -23.90 -4.18 -11.40
CA GLN A 256 -25.06 -5.02 -11.11
C GLN A 256 -26.23 -4.12 -10.76
N ASP A 257 -27.41 -4.38 -11.33
CA ASP A 257 -28.60 -3.59 -11.05
C ASP A 257 -29.02 -3.67 -9.57
N VAL A 258 -29.67 -2.61 -9.08
CA VAL A 258 -30.09 -2.46 -7.68
C VAL A 258 -31.05 -3.58 -7.25
N HIS A 259 -31.90 -4.09 -8.15
CA HIS A 259 -32.86 -5.13 -7.81
C HIS A 259 -32.15 -6.45 -7.50
N SER A 260 -31.20 -6.86 -8.36
CA SER A 260 -30.38 -8.04 -8.14
C SER A 260 -29.50 -7.90 -6.89
N GLN A 261 -28.95 -6.71 -6.61
CA GLN A 261 -28.22 -6.43 -5.37
C GLN A 261 -29.11 -6.63 -4.13
N LYS A 262 -30.35 -6.11 -4.14
CA LYS A 262 -31.32 -6.28 -3.05
C LYS A 262 -31.69 -7.75 -2.84
N LYS A 263 -31.96 -8.48 -3.92
CA LYS A 263 -32.29 -9.91 -3.88
C LYS A 263 -31.15 -10.72 -3.25
N ASN A 264 -29.91 -10.49 -3.69
CA ASN A 264 -28.73 -11.15 -3.14
C ASN A 264 -28.54 -10.83 -1.66
N PHE A 265 -28.75 -9.56 -1.26
CA PHE A 265 -28.65 -9.15 0.13
C PHE A 265 -29.66 -9.89 1.03
N VAL A 266 -30.93 -9.94 0.63
CA VAL A 266 -31.99 -10.67 1.37
C VAL A 266 -31.65 -12.14 1.50
N MET A 267 -31.21 -12.79 0.42
CA MET A 267 -30.82 -14.20 0.43
C MET A 267 -29.69 -14.48 1.44
N TYR A 268 -28.65 -13.65 1.47
CA TYR A 268 -27.54 -13.82 2.42
C TYR A 268 -27.95 -13.48 3.86
N ARG A 269 -28.77 -12.45 4.06
CA ARG A 269 -29.36 -12.13 5.37
C ARG A 269 -30.07 -13.35 5.95
N ASP A 270 -30.95 -13.96 5.16
CA ASP A 270 -31.75 -15.10 5.61
C ASP A 270 -30.86 -16.33 5.88
N LYS A 271 -29.85 -16.56 5.03
CA LYS A 271 -28.85 -17.61 5.24
C LYS A 271 -28.04 -17.43 6.52
N LEU A 272 -27.62 -16.22 6.85
CA LEU A 272 -26.86 -15.94 8.07
C LEU A 272 -27.76 -15.97 9.32
N ALA A 273 -29.01 -15.52 9.21
CA ALA A 273 -30.01 -15.63 10.27
C ALA A 273 -30.29 -17.10 10.64
N GLN A 274 -30.44 -17.98 9.64
CA GLN A 274 -30.64 -19.41 9.85
C GLN A 274 -29.46 -20.09 10.58
N LYS A 275 -28.24 -19.60 10.35
CA LYS A 275 -27.03 -20.09 11.03
C LYS A 275 -26.91 -19.64 12.49
N ARG A 276 -27.82 -18.78 12.98
CA ARG A 276 -27.79 -18.19 14.33
C ARG A 276 -26.42 -17.62 14.70
N ILE A 277 -25.82 -16.90 13.76
CA ILE A 277 -24.51 -16.29 14.00
C ILE A 277 -24.66 -15.25 15.10
N GLU A 278 -23.77 -15.32 16.08
CA GLU A 278 -23.76 -14.37 17.18
C GLU A 278 -23.48 -12.95 16.68
N SER A 279 -24.24 -12.00 17.22
CA SER A 279 -24.06 -10.57 16.98
C SER A 279 -24.48 -9.84 18.25
N GLU A 280 -23.74 -8.81 18.65
CA GLU A 280 -24.06 -8.05 19.86
C GLU A 280 -25.31 -7.18 19.66
N ASN A 281 -25.50 -6.68 18.43
CA ASN A 281 -26.63 -5.85 18.04
C ASN A 281 -26.92 -5.97 16.54
N LEU A 282 -28.00 -5.31 16.09
CA LEU A 282 -28.43 -5.30 14.70
C LEU A 282 -27.37 -4.73 13.73
N TYR A 283 -26.59 -3.72 14.13
CA TYR A 283 -25.55 -3.15 13.28
C TYR A 283 -24.42 -4.14 13.03
N ASP A 284 -24.02 -4.90 14.05
CA ASP A 284 -23.01 -5.95 13.87
C ASP A 284 -23.52 -7.09 13.00
N PHE A 285 -24.80 -7.46 13.11
CA PHE A 285 -25.41 -8.43 12.21
C PHE A 285 -25.43 -7.93 10.76
N ILE A 286 -25.81 -6.67 10.54
CA ILE A 286 -25.80 -6.04 9.20
C ILE A 286 -24.39 -5.94 8.64
N GLU A 287 -23.40 -5.58 9.46
CA GLU A 287 -21.98 -5.54 9.10
C GLU A 287 -21.48 -6.93 8.68
N GLN A 288 -21.87 -7.99 9.39
CA GLN A 288 -21.54 -9.35 9.00
C GLN A 288 -22.12 -9.73 7.64
N ILE A 289 -23.35 -9.33 7.32
CA ILE A 289 -23.93 -9.53 5.98
C ILE A 289 -23.17 -8.69 4.94
N HIS A 290 -22.90 -7.41 5.25
CA HIS A 290 -22.21 -6.45 4.38
C HIS A 290 -20.86 -6.98 3.88
N GLN A 291 -20.16 -7.75 4.73
CA GLN A 291 -18.90 -8.41 4.43
C GLN A 291 -18.98 -9.47 3.33
N TYR A 292 -20.15 -10.08 3.09
CA TYR A 292 -20.37 -11.02 1.99
C TYR A 292 -21.02 -10.32 0.79
N VAL A 293 -22.07 -9.56 1.05
CA VAL A 293 -22.84 -8.82 0.06
C VAL A 293 -23.17 -7.44 0.61
N SER A 294 -22.72 -6.40 -0.09
CA SER A 294 -22.89 -5.02 0.37
C SER A 294 -24.36 -4.68 0.57
N VAL A 295 -24.62 -3.95 1.67
CA VAL A 295 -25.96 -3.42 1.97
C VAL A 295 -26.43 -2.55 0.80
N PRO A 296 -27.64 -2.78 0.26
CA PRO A 296 -28.06 -2.16 -1.00
C PRO A 296 -27.94 -0.64 -1.03
N SER A 297 -28.26 0.06 0.05
CA SER A 297 -28.23 1.53 0.12
C SER A 297 -26.82 2.15 0.02
N VAL A 298 -25.77 1.35 0.14
CA VAL A 298 -24.37 1.80 0.07
C VAL A 298 -23.52 0.92 -0.84
N ALA A 299 -24.15 0.01 -1.60
CA ALA A 299 -23.43 -0.93 -2.45
C ALA A 299 -22.75 -0.21 -3.62
N GLY A 300 -21.53 -0.62 -3.96
CA GLY A 300 -20.75 -0.02 -5.05
C GLY A 300 -21.02 -0.62 -6.43
N TYR A 301 -21.52 -1.87 -6.52
CA TYR A 301 -21.81 -2.46 -7.84
C TYR A 301 -22.91 -1.71 -8.60
N PRO A 302 -24.02 -1.29 -7.97
CA PRO A 302 -25.04 -0.55 -8.69
C PRO A 302 -24.63 0.86 -9.10
N THR A 303 -23.49 1.37 -8.62
CA THR A 303 -22.93 2.64 -9.10
C THR A 303 -22.04 2.45 -10.34
N GLY A 304 -21.70 1.21 -10.71
CA GLY A 304 -20.67 0.92 -11.72
C GLY A 304 -19.24 1.21 -11.27
N GLY A 305 -19.03 1.54 -9.99
CA GLY A 305 -17.73 1.87 -9.41
C GLY A 305 -17.00 0.70 -8.76
N ALA A 306 -17.69 -0.39 -8.41
CA ALA A 306 -17.09 -1.58 -7.79
C ALA A 306 -16.87 -2.72 -8.78
N ILE A 307 -15.79 -3.48 -8.55
CA ILE A 307 -15.33 -4.59 -9.40
C ILE A 307 -14.71 -5.71 -8.56
N ASP A 308 -14.85 -6.95 -9.03
CA ASP A 308 -14.10 -8.12 -8.53
C ASP A 308 -13.16 -8.61 -9.63
N LEU A 309 -11.86 -8.69 -9.34
CA LEU A 309 -10.84 -9.04 -10.34
C LEU A 309 -9.63 -9.82 -9.79
N THR A 310 -8.87 -10.42 -10.70
CA THR A 310 -7.57 -11.04 -10.47
C THR A 310 -6.63 -10.80 -11.65
N ILE A 311 -5.44 -11.39 -11.59
CA ILE A 311 -4.44 -11.39 -12.66
C ILE A 311 -4.45 -12.75 -13.35
N PHE A 312 -4.55 -12.74 -14.67
CA PHE A 312 -4.38 -13.90 -15.53
C PHE A 312 -2.95 -13.99 -16.05
N ASP A 313 -2.44 -15.21 -16.14
CA ASP A 313 -1.13 -15.54 -16.66
C ASP A 313 -1.28 -16.25 -18.00
N ASN A 314 -0.89 -15.56 -19.08
CA ASN A 314 -1.03 -16.04 -20.45
C ASN A 314 -0.11 -17.22 -20.78
N ASP A 315 1.02 -17.36 -20.10
CA ASP A 315 1.94 -18.48 -20.35
C ASP A 315 1.41 -19.78 -19.71
N THR A 316 0.75 -19.69 -18.55
CA THR A 316 0.21 -20.86 -17.84
C THR A 316 -1.27 -21.08 -18.09
N GLU A 317 -1.92 -20.16 -18.80
CA GLU A 317 -3.37 -20.09 -19.01
C GLU A 317 -4.20 -20.19 -17.71
N ASN A 318 -3.69 -19.61 -16.63
CA ASN A 318 -4.29 -19.72 -15.30
C ASN A 318 -4.29 -18.38 -14.57
N PHE A 319 -5.16 -18.24 -13.56
CA PHE A 319 -5.09 -17.12 -12.63
C PHE A 319 -3.87 -17.26 -11.72
N LEU A 320 -3.27 -16.14 -11.34
CA LEU A 320 -2.27 -16.15 -10.29
C LEU A 320 -2.88 -16.70 -9.00
N ASN A 321 -2.14 -17.60 -8.34
CA ASN A 321 -2.57 -18.17 -7.07
C ASN A 321 -2.52 -17.08 -5.98
N MET A 322 -3.70 -16.62 -5.58
CA MET A 322 -3.88 -15.62 -4.53
C MET A 322 -4.10 -16.24 -3.16
N GLY A 323 -4.08 -17.57 -3.02
CA GLY A 323 -4.28 -18.30 -1.77
C GLY A 323 -5.72 -18.69 -1.44
N SER A 324 -6.70 -18.08 -2.09
CA SER A 324 -8.09 -18.55 -2.16
C SER A 324 -8.62 -18.29 -3.57
N CYS A 325 -9.69 -18.95 -3.96
CA CYS A 325 -10.43 -18.58 -5.16
C CYS A 325 -11.20 -17.26 -4.93
N ILE A 326 -11.55 -16.56 -6.02
CA ILE A 326 -12.54 -15.48 -5.96
C ILE A 326 -13.88 -16.09 -5.53
N TYR A 327 -14.63 -15.37 -4.70
CA TYR A 327 -15.91 -15.81 -4.11
C TYR A 327 -15.82 -16.93 -3.08
N GLU A 328 -14.62 -17.36 -2.68
CA GLU A 328 -14.42 -18.34 -1.61
C GLU A 328 -14.56 -17.68 -0.22
N PHE A 329 -15.72 -17.08 0.06
CA PHE A 329 -15.94 -16.25 1.25
C PHE A 329 -15.82 -17.00 2.59
N SER A 330 -15.95 -18.32 2.60
CA SER A 330 -15.75 -19.15 3.80
C SER A 330 -14.28 -19.34 4.14
N SER A 331 -13.37 -19.07 3.20
CA SER A 331 -11.94 -19.18 3.43
C SER A 331 -11.46 -18.06 4.33
N SER A 332 -10.71 -18.39 5.39
CA SER A 332 -9.98 -17.39 6.16
C SER A 332 -8.98 -16.61 5.30
N LYS A 333 -8.59 -17.18 4.14
CA LYS A 333 -7.73 -16.57 3.16
C LYS A 333 -8.43 -15.51 2.31
N ALA A 334 -9.76 -15.41 2.25
CA ALA A 334 -10.42 -14.35 1.47
C ALA A 334 -10.03 -12.93 1.92
N SER A 335 -9.79 -12.75 3.22
CA SER A 335 -9.39 -11.49 3.85
C SER A 335 -7.97 -11.08 3.47
N TRP A 336 -7.75 -9.76 3.36
CA TRP A 336 -6.40 -9.19 3.26
C TRP A 336 -5.52 -9.49 4.48
N PHE A 337 -6.14 -9.69 5.64
CA PHE A 337 -5.45 -9.98 6.90
C PHE A 337 -5.23 -11.49 7.13
N ALA A 338 -5.27 -12.29 6.06
CA ALA A 338 -5.04 -13.72 6.17
C ALA A 338 -3.61 -14.05 6.64
N GLU A 339 -3.50 -14.79 7.74
CA GLU A 339 -2.21 -15.17 8.32
C GLU A 339 -1.56 -16.36 7.59
N SER A 340 -2.36 -17.22 6.96
CA SER A 340 -1.92 -18.51 6.39
C SER A 340 -1.49 -18.46 4.91
N LEU A 341 -1.07 -17.29 4.42
CA LEU A 341 -0.56 -17.12 3.05
C LEU A 341 0.94 -17.41 2.97
N ASN A 342 1.34 -18.14 1.93
CA ASN A 342 2.76 -18.30 1.60
C ASN A 342 3.32 -17.05 0.88
N ASN A 343 4.64 -16.96 0.75
CA ASN A 343 5.32 -15.78 0.19
C ASN A 343 4.90 -15.48 -1.26
N LYS A 344 4.64 -16.51 -2.09
CA LYS A 344 4.20 -16.30 -3.49
C LYS A 344 2.79 -15.70 -3.53
N GLN A 345 1.89 -16.20 -2.70
CA GLN A 345 0.51 -15.69 -2.58
C GLN A 345 0.48 -14.25 -2.07
N ARG A 346 1.30 -13.91 -1.06
CA ARG A 346 1.43 -12.54 -0.57
C ARG A 346 1.92 -11.59 -1.65
N LYS A 347 2.98 -11.97 -2.38
CA LYS A 347 3.51 -11.18 -3.52
C LYS A 347 2.48 -10.98 -4.63
N ASN A 348 1.73 -12.03 -4.99
CA ASN A 348 0.68 -11.93 -6.02
C ASN A 348 -0.43 -10.96 -5.61
N ARG A 349 -0.91 -11.06 -4.36
CA ARG A 349 -1.89 -10.12 -3.82
C ARG A 349 -1.35 -8.70 -3.80
N GLN A 350 -0.14 -8.54 -3.31
CA GLN A 350 0.52 -7.24 -3.23
C GLN A 350 0.65 -6.59 -4.61
N LEU A 351 1.00 -7.36 -5.64
CA LEU A 351 1.03 -6.87 -7.02
C LEU A 351 -0.32 -6.30 -7.44
N LEU A 352 -1.41 -7.07 -7.27
CA LEU A 352 -2.76 -6.61 -7.60
C LEU A 352 -3.12 -5.35 -6.79
N PHE A 353 -2.88 -5.36 -5.49
CA PHE A 353 -3.15 -4.22 -4.61
C PHE A 353 -2.43 -2.96 -5.08
N GLU A 354 -1.13 -3.04 -5.37
CA GLU A 354 -0.34 -1.89 -5.78
C GLU A 354 -0.80 -1.33 -7.12
N LEU A 355 -1.10 -2.21 -8.07
CA LEU A 355 -1.65 -1.83 -9.36
C LEU A 355 -2.96 -1.05 -9.18
N MET A 356 -3.91 -1.61 -8.42
CA MET A 356 -5.22 -1.00 -8.19
C MET A 356 -5.13 0.31 -7.41
N VAL A 357 -4.40 0.33 -6.29
CA VAL A 357 -4.25 1.54 -5.46
C VAL A 357 -3.47 2.63 -6.20
N SER A 358 -2.55 2.28 -7.12
CA SER A 358 -1.83 3.28 -7.93
C SER A 358 -2.74 4.12 -8.83
N GLU A 359 -3.94 3.62 -9.16
CA GLU A 359 -4.99 4.36 -9.89
C GLU A 359 -6.14 4.79 -8.96
N ASN A 360 -5.89 4.86 -7.65
CA ASN A 360 -6.84 5.28 -6.60
C ASN A 360 -8.06 4.37 -6.41
N PHE A 361 -7.98 3.08 -6.74
CA PHE A 361 -9.01 2.14 -6.31
C PHE A 361 -8.89 1.85 -4.81
N ALA A 362 -10.02 1.81 -4.11
CA ALA A 362 -10.09 1.44 -2.71
C ALA A 362 -10.26 -0.08 -2.57
N PRO A 363 -9.37 -0.78 -1.87
CA PRO A 363 -9.49 -2.20 -1.59
C PRO A 363 -10.61 -2.48 -0.58
N PHE A 364 -11.30 -3.60 -0.72
CA PHE A 364 -12.17 -4.12 0.33
C PHE A 364 -11.44 -5.11 1.22
N TRP A 365 -11.29 -4.77 2.50
CA TRP A 365 -10.42 -5.50 3.43
C TRP A 365 -10.77 -6.99 3.61
N LYS A 366 -12.05 -7.36 3.46
CA LYS A 366 -12.54 -8.73 3.65
C LYS A 366 -12.37 -9.62 2.41
N CYS A 367 -12.21 -9.04 1.22
CA CYS A 367 -12.09 -9.77 -0.05
C CYS A 367 -10.92 -9.22 -0.87
N TRP A 368 -9.85 -10.01 -1.02
CA TRP A 368 -8.62 -9.56 -1.71
C TRP A 368 -8.83 -9.15 -3.17
N TRP A 369 -9.91 -9.63 -3.80
CA TRP A 369 -10.24 -9.39 -5.20
C TRP A 369 -11.14 -8.17 -5.42
N ARG A 370 -11.71 -7.56 -4.37
CA ARG A 370 -12.73 -6.52 -4.50
C ARG A 370 -12.16 -5.12 -4.35
N TYR A 371 -12.50 -4.25 -5.30
CA TYR A 371 -12.06 -2.87 -5.33
C TYR A 371 -13.20 -1.92 -5.74
N SER A 372 -13.13 -0.70 -5.24
CA SER A 372 -14.12 0.36 -5.45
C SER A 372 -13.47 1.64 -5.94
N TYR A 373 -14.11 2.35 -6.87
CA TYR A 373 -13.74 3.70 -7.26
C TYR A 373 -14.99 4.57 -7.37
N GLY A 374 -14.89 5.80 -6.86
CA GLY A 374 -15.95 6.81 -6.92
C GLY A 374 -17.19 6.56 -6.06
N ASP A 375 -17.42 5.35 -5.55
CA ASP A 375 -18.51 5.04 -4.62
C ASP A 375 -18.23 5.49 -3.17
N LYS A 376 -19.18 5.22 -2.26
CA LYS A 376 -19.07 5.57 -0.83
C LYS A 376 -17.90 4.88 -0.12
N SER A 377 -17.58 3.64 -0.49
CA SER A 377 -16.44 2.91 0.07
C SER A 377 -15.13 3.56 -0.34
N TRP A 378 -15.02 3.98 -1.61
CA TRP A 378 -13.87 4.74 -2.12
C TRP A 378 -13.72 6.08 -1.39
N ALA A 379 -14.80 6.83 -1.27
CA ALA A 379 -14.77 8.13 -0.61
C ALA A 379 -14.32 7.99 0.85
N LYS A 380 -14.89 7.03 1.59
CA LYS A 380 -14.49 6.76 2.97
C LYS A 380 -13.05 6.26 3.08
N TYR A 381 -12.61 5.37 2.20
CA TYR A 381 -11.24 4.83 2.24
C TYR A 381 -10.18 5.93 2.02
N TYR A 382 -10.43 6.86 1.11
CA TYR A 382 -9.49 7.96 0.81
C TYR A 382 -9.79 9.28 1.54
N ASP A 383 -10.68 9.27 2.53
CA ASP A 383 -11.12 10.45 3.29
C ASP A 383 -11.56 11.61 2.35
N LYS A 384 -12.31 11.28 1.29
CA LYS A 384 -12.87 12.26 0.35
C LYS A 384 -14.12 12.89 0.93
N GLU A 385 -14.34 14.16 0.59
CA GLU A 385 -15.52 14.91 1.03
C GLU A 385 -16.83 14.28 0.53
N ASN A 386 -16.84 13.76 -0.70
CA ASN A 386 -18.02 13.18 -1.33
C ASN A 386 -17.64 11.94 -2.15
N ALA A 387 -18.57 10.99 -2.27
CA ALA A 387 -18.58 10.03 -3.36
C ALA A 387 -19.02 10.72 -4.66
N ILE A 388 -18.59 10.20 -5.79
CA ILE A 388 -18.86 10.77 -7.12
C ILE A 388 -19.77 9.90 -7.98
N TYR A 389 -20.08 8.68 -7.56
CA TYR A 389 -21.04 7.80 -8.24
C TYR A 389 -22.17 7.39 -7.32
N ASP A 390 -23.40 7.64 -7.76
CA ASP A 390 -24.64 7.13 -7.21
C ASP A 390 -25.10 5.88 -7.98
N HIS A 391 -26.12 5.20 -7.48
CA HIS A 391 -26.75 4.09 -8.18
C HIS A 391 -27.36 4.55 -9.50
N ILE A 392 -27.22 3.72 -10.54
CA ILE A 392 -27.76 3.94 -11.89
C ILE A 392 -29.21 3.47 -11.99
#